data_AF-A0A7G2JW30-F1
#
_entry.id   AF-A0A7G2JW30-F1
#
_cell.length_a   1.000
_cell.length_b   1.000
_cell.length_c   1.000
_cell.angle_alpha   90.00
_cell.angle_beta   90.00
_cell.angle_gamma   90.00
#
_symmetry.space_group_name_H-M   'P 1'
#
loop_
_entity.id
_entity.type
_entity.pdbx_description
1 polymer ?
#
loop_
_entity_poly.entity_id
_entity_poly.type
_entity_poly.pdbx_seq_one_letter_code
_entity_poly.pdbx_strand_id
1 'polypeptide(L)'
;NIFVIISFFATLCPITINQFCFTEKKMSEQEQKVKNPEVENQEVENQEEVVVEEAQQADPSQEFDPLEEAIARVQELEEQLKTQIEEAANKEQDILLRSRAEILHYQAFALSPDNSIAIGNGSKIIGANSAIAIGNKADVTAIDGGRGSAANNAIAIGNQATVRRSNSISLGKGVDTAGENSVSIGVNIQSAKNNSITIGQNAKTSQERTIAIGAYADANSDRTVAIGAEAKAYGSKSI
;
A
#
# COMPACT_ATOMS: atom_id res chain seq x y z
N ASN A 1 59.60 -31.78 10.80
CA ASN A 1 59.96 -32.09 9.41
C ASN A 1 59.28 -31.09 8.49
N ILE A 2 60.09 -30.14 7.97
CA ILE A 2 60.12 -29.64 6.58
C ILE A 2 59.01 -28.67 6.09
N PHE A 3 59.44 -27.41 5.84
CA PHE A 3 59.13 -26.49 4.70
C PHE A 3 57.67 -25.92 4.60
N VAL A 4 57.32 -24.70 4.13
CA VAL A 4 57.95 -23.59 3.37
C VAL A 4 56.97 -22.40 3.24
N ILE A 5 57.46 -21.15 3.42
CA ILE A 5 57.39 -19.95 2.53
C ILE A 5 56.02 -19.47 1.95
N ILE A 6 55.51 -18.28 2.33
CA ILE A 6 55.49 -16.93 1.64
C ILE A 6 54.46 -16.75 0.50
N SER A 7 53.85 -15.54 0.47
CA SER A 7 53.13 -14.80 -0.61
C SER A 7 51.58 -14.81 -0.52
N PHE A 8 50.86 -13.73 -0.16
CA PHE A 8 50.65 -12.39 -0.76
C PHE A 8 50.03 -12.44 -2.16
N PHE A 9 48.86 -11.80 -2.36
CA PHE A 9 48.18 -11.25 -3.58
C PHE A 9 46.66 -11.19 -3.28
N ALA A 10 46.02 -10.03 -3.04
CA ALA A 10 45.59 -8.96 -3.96
C ALA A 10 44.31 -9.27 -4.78
N THR A 11 43.52 -8.22 -5.03
CA THR A 11 42.44 -8.03 -6.04
C THR A 11 41.04 -8.57 -5.70
N LEU A 12 40.00 -7.73 -5.53
CA LEU A 12 39.19 -6.96 -6.51
C LEU A 12 38.32 -7.82 -7.46
N CYS A 13 36.99 -7.80 -7.20
CA CYS A 13 35.82 -7.96 -8.11
C CYS A 13 35.70 -9.27 -8.96
N PRO A 14 34.48 -9.69 -9.42
CA PRO A 14 33.45 -8.85 -10.03
C PRO A 14 31.99 -9.09 -9.58
N ILE A 15 31.20 -8.02 -9.67
CA ILE A 15 29.73 -8.02 -9.74
C ILE A 15 29.34 -8.49 -11.14
N THR A 16 28.62 -9.61 -11.24
CA THR A 16 28.02 -10.08 -12.49
C THR A 16 26.62 -9.47 -12.63
N ILE A 17 26.47 -8.54 -13.57
CA ILE A 17 25.18 -8.08 -14.08
C ILE A 17 24.72 -9.09 -15.12
N ASN A 18 23.54 -9.69 -14.93
CA ASN A 18 22.83 -10.44 -15.95
C ASN A 18 21.35 -9.99 -15.99
N GLN A 19 21.07 -9.05 -16.89
CA GLN A 19 20.11 -9.16 -17.99
C GLN A 19 18.67 -9.62 -17.66
N PHE A 20 17.72 -8.68 -17.72
CA PHE A 20 16.33 -8.98 -18.09
C PHE A 20 15.88 -8.06 -19.22
N CYS A 21 15.63 -8.67 -20.38
CA CYS A 21 15.06 -8.07 -21.58
C CYS A 21 13.61 -7.64 -21.33
N PHE A 22 13.27 -6.40 -21.67
CA PHE A 22 11.89 -5.98 -21.92
C PHE A 22 11.63 -6.01 -23.43
N THR A 23 10.64 -6.78 -23.86
CA THR A 23 10.13 -6.80 -25.24
C THR A 23 8.97 -5.82 -25.37
N GLU A 24 9.12 -4.85 -26.28
CA GLU A 24 8.06 -3.95 -26.75
C GLU A 24 6.97 -4.70 -27.52
N LYS A 25 5.71 -4.27 -27.38
CA LYS A 25 4.70 -4.42 -28.43
C LYS A 25 3.73 -3.23 -28.44
N LYS A 26 3.48 -2.76 -29.68
CA LYS A 26 2.97 -1.46 -30.14
C LYS A 26 1.52 -1.08 -29.77
N MET A 27 1.38 0.25 -29.59
CA MET A 27 0.33 1.23 -29.96
C MET A 27 -0.96 0.80 -30.68
N SER A 28 -2.08 1.45 -30.31
CA SER A 28 -3.11 1.94 -31.25
C SER A 28 -3.49 3.40 -30.93
N GLU A 29 -3.59 4.19 -31.99
CA GLU A 29 -3.85 5.64 -32.06
C GLU A 29 -5.33 6.03 -31.87
N GLN A 30 -5.56 7.37 -31.92
CA GLN A 30 -6.79 8.17 -32.15
C GLN A 30 -7.15 8.98 -30.87
N GLU A 31 -7.24 10.32 -30.84
CA GLU A 31 -7.61 11.30 -31.87
C GLU A 31 -6.90 12.66 -31.69
N GLN A 32 -6.82 13.39 -32.81
CA GLN A 32 -6.22 14.71 -33.01
C GLN A 32 -7.32 15.69 -33.43
N LYS A 33 -7.50 16.82 -32.71
CA LYS A 33 -7.94 18.16 -33.20
C LYS A 33 -8.55 19.00 -32.06
N VAL A 34 -8.01 20.21 -31.83
CA VAL A 34 -8.69 21.53 -31.73
C VAL A 34 -7.54 22.56 -31.61
N LYS A 35 -7.11 23.24 -32.69
CA LYS A 35 -7.45 24.62 -33.09
C LYS A 35 -7.37 25.69 -31.96
N ASN A 36 -6.30 26.49 -31.98
CA ASN A 36 -6.24 27.86 -31.43
C ASN A 36 -7.04 28.82 -32.36
N PRO A 37 -7.29 30.12 -32.07
CA PRO A 37 -6.86 30.96 -30.94
C PRO A 37 -7.97 31.88 -30.35
N GLU A 38 -7.62 32.74 -29.39
CA GLU A 38 -8.14 34.11 -29.07
C GLU A 38 -8.34 34.34 -27.56
N VAL A 39 -7.52 35.20 -26.94
CA VAL A 39 -7.98 36.14 -25.89
C VAL A 39 -7.20 37.45 -26.04
N GLU A 40 -7.83 38.35 -26.79
CA GLU A 40 -8.21 39.72 -26.43
C GLU A 40 -7.32 40.57 -25.51
N ASN A 41 -7.00 41.75 -26.06
CA ASN A 41 -6.34 42.90 -25.48
C ASN A 41 -7.05 43.44 -24.23
N GLN A 42 -6.28 43.95 -23.26
CA GLN A 42 -6.68 45.11 -22.47
C GLN A 42 -5.52 46.08 -22.34
N GLU A 43 -5.63 47.20 -23.06
CA GLU A 43 -4.90 48.44 -22.83
C GLU A 43 -5.49 49.16 -21.61
N VAL A 44 -4.66 49.60 -20.67
CA VAL A 44 -4.92 50.80 -19.88
C VAL A 44 -3.63 51.62 -19.83
N GLU A 45 -3.74 52.82 -20.37
CA GLU A 45 -2.72 53.84 -20.55
C GLU A 45 -2.57 54.73 -19.30
N ASN A 46 -1.40 55.38 -19.18
CA ASN A 46 -1.04 56.57 -18.37
C ASN A 46 -0.67 56.31 -16.88
N GLN A 47 0.43 56.84 -16.30
CA GLN A 47 1.13 58.13 -16.47
C GLN A 47 2.65 58.07 -16.18
N GLU A 48 3.31 59.14 -16.62
CA GLU A 48 4.74 59.46 -16.71
C GLU A 48 5.58 59.37 -15.42
N GLU A 49 6.83 58.89 -15.55
CA GLU A 49 8.00 59.62 -15.04
C GLU A 49 9.25 59.30 -15.88
N VAL A 50 9.92 60.37 -16.32
CA VAL A 50 11.09 60.41 -17.20
C VAL A 50 12.35 60.20 -16.38
N VAL A 51 13.18 59.20 -16.71
CA VAL A 51 14.64 59.33 -16.61
C VAL A 51 15.31 58.62 -17.79
N VAL A 52 16.07 59.43 -18.51
CA VAL A 52 16.96 59.14 -19.63
C VAL A 52 18.15 58.30 -19.14
N GLU A 53 18.54 57.24 -19.86
CA GLU A 53 19.92 57.08 -20.31
C GLU A 53 20.09 55.90 -21.29
N GLU A 54 20.57 56.29 -22.47
CA GLU A 54 21.50 55.60 -23.36
C GLU A 54 21.07 54.32 -24.08
N ALA A 55 20.70 54.56 -25.34
CA ALA A 55 20.85 53.64 -26.45
C ALA A 55 22.26 53.06 -26.52
N GLN A 56 22.39 51.76 -26.28
CA GLN A 56 23.55 50.97 -26.72
C GLN A 56 23.13 50.08 -27.89
N GLN A 57 23.36 50.66 -29.07
CA GLN A 57 23.88 50.05 -30.29
C GLN A 57 23.73 48.52 -30.40
N ALA A 58 22.83 48.11 -31.30
CA ALA A 58 22.90 46.81 -31.95
C ALA A 58 24.20 46.71 -32.77
N ASP A 59 25.12 45.86 -32.31
CA ASP A 59 26.31 45.46 -33.05
C ASP A 59 25.98 44.23 -33.94
N PRO A 60 26.13 44.31 -35.27
CA PRO A 60 25.72 43.26 -36.21
C PRO A 60 26.80 42.20 -36.43
N SER A 61 27.33 41.63 -35.36
CA SER A 61 28.25 40.48 -35.43
C SER A 61 28.09 39.56 -34.23
N GLN A 62 26.94 38.91 -34.11
CA GLN A 62 26.87 37.65 -33.38
C GLN A 62 26.84 36.53 -34.41
N GLU A 63 28.04 36.21 -34.91
CA GLU A 63 28.35 34.84 -35.29
C GLU A 63 28.25 34.05 -33.98
N PHE A 64 27.02 33.63 -33.63
CA PHE A 64 26.79 32.75 -32.51
C PHE A 64 27.57 31.48 -32.82
N ASP A 65 28.65 31.25 -32.07
CA ASP A 65 29.42 30.01 -32.22
C ASP A 65 28.43 28.86 -31.99
N PRO A 66 28.17 28.00 -33.00
CA PRO A 66 27.17 26.93 -32.87
C PRO A 66 27.48 25.99 -31.71
N LEU A 67 28.71 26.03 -31.18
CA LEU A 67 29.12 25.33 -29.99
C LEU A 67 28.48 25.90 -28.70
N GLU A 68 28.30 27.21 -28.59
CA GLU A 68 27.77 27.88 -27.39
C GLU A 68 26.25 27.67 -27.26
N GLU A 69 25.52 27.69 -28.39
CA GLU A 69 24.11 27.30 -28.45
C GLU A 69 23.91 25.81 -28.14
N ALA A 70 24.79 24.94 -28.65
CA ALA A 70 24.75 23.51 -28.35
C ALA A 70 24.99 23.22 -26.86
N ILE A 71 25.91 23.96 -26.21
CA ILE A 71 26.18 23.82 -24.77
C ILE A 71 24.97 24.29 -23.96
N ALA A 72 24.36 25.43 -24.29
CA ALA A 72 23.16 25.91 -23.59
C ALA A 72 21.99 24.92 -23.70
N ARG A 73 21.81 24.29 -24.87
CA ARG A 73 20.76 23.30 -25.10
C ARG A 73 20.97 22.01 -24.30
N VAL A 74 22.22 21.58 -24.16
CA VAL A 74 22.59 20.41 -23.33
C VAL A 74 22.35 20.71 -21.84
N GLN A 75 22.69 21.90 -21.37
CA GLN A 75 22.44 22.32 -19.98
C GLN A 75 20.94 22.35 -19.65
N GLU A 76 20.11 22.88 -20.56
CA GLU A 76 18.66 22.91 -20.40
C GLU A 76 18.05 21.50 -20.36
N LEU A 77 18.55 20.58 -21.20
CA LEU A 77 18.15 19.17 -21.20
C LEU A 77 18.57 18.45 -19.91
N GLU A 78 19.75 18.73 -19.37
CA GLU A 78 20.20 18.18 -18.08
C GLU A 78 19.31 18.64 -16.92
N GLU A 79 18.89 19.91 -16.94
CA GLU A 79 17.99 20.47 -15.93
C GLU A 79 16.58 19.88 -16.03
N GLN A 80 16.05 19.73 -17.26
CA GLN A 80 14.78 19.05 -17.51
C GLN A 80 14.82 17.58 -17.04
N LEU A 81 15.91 16.87 -17.31
CA LEU A 81 16.08 15.48 -16.90
C LEU A 81 16.14 15.34 -15.37
N LYS A 82 16.87 16.23 -14.68
CA LYS A 82 16.90 16.26 -13.21
C LYS A 82 15.52 16.47 -12.61
N THR A 83 14.75 17.40 -13.17
CA THR A 83 13.40 17.71 -12.68
C THR A 83 12.46 16.52 -12.84
N GLN A 84 12.53 15.81 -13.97
CA GLN A 84 11.73 14.60 -14.21
C GLN A 84 12.09 13.45 -13.27
N ILE A 85 13.37 13.28 -12.94
CA ILE A 85 13.84 12.24 -11.99
C ILE A 85 13.31 12.53 -10.57
N GLU A 86 13.36 13.78 -10.13
CA GLU A 86 12.87 14.21 -8.81
C GLU A 86 11.36 13.98 -8.66
N GLU A 87 10.57 14.33 -9.70
CA GLU A 87 9.13 14.08 -9.71
C GLU A 87 8.77 12.58 -9.72
N ALA A 88 9.54 11.76 -10.45
CA ALA A 88 9.34 10.31 -10.50
C ALA A 88 9.60 9.67 -9.13
N ALA A 89 10.66 10.08 -8.43
CA ALA A 89 10.98 9.61 -7.09
C ALA A 89 9.89 9.95 -6.07
N ASN A 90 9.33 11.16 -6.14
CA ASN A 90 8.26 11.61 -5.25
C ASN A 90 6.91 10.89 -5.52
N LYS A 91 6.61 10.52 -6.77
CA LYS A 91 5.39 9.77 -7.13
C LYS A 91 5.41 8.31 -6.67
N GLU A 92 6.57 7.64 -6.72
CA GLU A 92 6.70 6.26 -6.21
C GLU A 92 6.61 6.17 -4.68
N GLN A 93 7.06 7.20 -3.97
CA GLN A 93 7.08 7.20 -2.50
C GLN A 93 5.71 7.48 -1.85
N ASP A 94 4.71 7.97 -2.58
CA ASP A 94 3.44 8.39 -1.97
C ASP A 94 2.56 7.20 -1.49
N ILE A 95 2.69 6.02 -2.10
CA ILE A 95 1.98 4.78 -1.70
C ILE A 95 2.68 4.07 -0.53
N LEU A 96 4.02 4.11 -0.49
CA LEU A 96 4.83 3.40 0.51
C LEU A 96 5.04 4.22 1.79
N LEU A 97 5.19 5.54 1.71
CA LEU A 97 5.53 6.37 2.88
C LEU A 97 4.31 6.74 3.74
N ARG A 98 3.11 6.84 3.16
CA ARG A 98 1.87 7.16 3.91
C ARG A 98 1.25 5.95 4.59
N SER A 99 1.45 4.76 4.04
CA SER A 99 0.71 3.56 4.44
C SER A 99 1.18 2.93 5.76
N ARG A 100 2.37 3.23 6.32
CA ARG A 100 2.85 2.68 7.61
C ARG A 100 2.45 1.20 7.83
N ALA A 101 2.48 0.42 6.75
CA ALA A 101 2.03 -0.96 6.78
C ALA A 101 3.19 -1.83 7.25
N GLU A 102 2.92 -2.72 8.20
CA GLU A 102 3.93 -3.56 8.83
C GLU A 102 3.65 -5.03 8.52
N ILE A 103 4.63 -5.71 7.94
CA ILE A 103 4.64 -7.17 7.79
C ILE A 103 5.86 -7.67 8.56
N LEU A 104 5.62 -8.37 9.66
CA LEU A 104 6.65 -8.72 10.64
C LEU A 104 6.77 -10.24 10.83
N HIS A 105 8.01 -10.70 10.86
CA HIS A 105 8.34 -12.06 11.28
C HIS A 105 8.15 -12.22 12.79
N TYR A 106 7.65 -13.39 13.21
CA TYR A 106 7.47 -13.71 14.62
C TYR A 106 8.49 -14.78 15.07
N GLN A 107 9.63 -14.32 15.59
CA GLN A 107 10.79 -15.16 15.91
C GLN A 107 10.49 -16.24 16.96
N ALA A 108 9.64 -15.94 17.95
CA ALA A 108 9.36 -16.88 19.03
C ALA A 108 8.64 -18.16 18.58
N PHE A 109 7.98 -18.16 17.42
CA PHE A 109 7.36 -19.35 16.82
C PHE A 109 7.87 -19.65 15.40
N ALA A 110 8.97 -19.01 14.98
CA ALA A 110 9.52 -19.10 13.62
C ALA A 110 8.46 -18.88 12.51
N LEU A 111 7.49 -17.98 12.75
CA LEU A 111 6.41 -17.74 11.80
C LEU A 111 6.83 -16.66 10.82
N SER A 112 6.97 -17.06 9.56
CA SER A 112 7.28 -16.14 8.47
C SER A 112 6.01 -15.65 7.78
N PRO A 113 5.85 -14.33 7.58
CA PRO A 113 4.70 -13.77 6.89
C PRO A 113 4.90 -13.82 5.36
N ASP A 114 5.21 -15.01 4.83
CA ASP A 114 5.44 -15.17 3.40
C ASP A 114 4.13 -14.91 2.64
N ASN A 115 4.23 -14.36 1.42
CA ASN A 115 3.10 -14.07 0.53
C ASN A 115 2.00 -13.18 1.16
N SER A 116 2.36 -12.34 2.13
CA SER A 116 1.40 -11.50 2.85
C SER A 116 1.29 -10.11 2.24
N ILE A 117 0.10 -9.51 2.33
CA ILE A 117 -0.21 -8.19 1.77
C ILE A 117 -0.76 -7.31 2.87
N ALA A 118 -0.02 -6.26 3.25
CA ALA A 118 -0.46 -5.23 4.18
C ALA A 118 -0.58 -3.89 3.45
N ILE A 119 -1.77 -3.30 3.42
CA ILE A 119 -2.05 -2.03 2.73
C ILE A 119 -2.89 -1.14 3.64
N GLY A 120 -2.41 0.08 3.88
CA GLY A 120 -3.17 1.13 4.57
C GLY A 120 -2.56 1.53 5.90
N ASN A 121 -2.81 2.79 6.30
CA ASN A 121 -2.16 3.43 7.43
C ASN A 121 -2.21 2.58 8.72
N GLY A 122 -1.06 2.05 9.14
CA GLY A 122 -0.92 1.25 10.36
C GLY A 122 -1.49 -0.18 10.26
N SER A 123 -1.71 -0.70 9.05
CA SER A 123 -2.08 -2.10 8.86
C SER A 123 -0.93 -3.01 9.27
N LYS A 124 -1.21 -4.14 9.91
CA LYS A 124 -0.20 -5.02 10.50
C LYS A 124 -0.49 -6.49 10.18
N ILE A 125 0.57 -7.22 9.83
CA ILE A 125 0.58 -8.67 9.73
C ILE A 125 1.76 -9.18 10.54
N ILE A 126 1.52 -10.06 11.51
CA ILE A 126 2.58 -10.65 12.33
C ILE A 126 2.51 -12.17 12.28
N GLY A 127 3.58 -12.78 11.75
CA GLY A 127 3.74 -14.24 11.80
C GLY A 127 2.58 -15.01 11.19
N ALA A 128 2.07 -14.55 10.05
CA ALA A 128 0.93 -15.14 9.35
C ALA A 128 1.25 -15.26 7.87
N ASN A 129 1.23 -16.48 7.32
CA ASN A 129 1.51 -16.74 5.91
C ASN A 129 0.23 -16.54 5.07
N SER A 130 0.39 -16.02 3.85
CA SER A 130 -0.71 -15.79 2.90
C SER A 130 -1.83 -14.95 3.51
N ALA A 131 -1.45 -13.98 4.36
CA ALA A 131 -2.38 -13.12 5.06
C ALA A 131 -2.60 -11.81 4.29
N ILE A 132 -3.83 -11.29 4.36
CA ILE A 132 -4.20 -10.03 3.72
C ILE A 132 -4.73 -9.09 4.80
N ALA A 133 -4.11 -7.93 4.96
CA ALA A 133 -4.52 -6.85 5.86
C ALA A 133 -4.68 -5.56 5.05
N ILE A 134 -5.91 -5.15 4.75
CA ILE A 134 -6.18 -3.96 3.94
C ILE A 134 -7.08 -3.00 4.72
N GLY A 135 -6.57 -1.83 5.08
CA GLY A 135 -7.32 -0.78 5.75
C GLY A 135 -6.53 -0.06 6.84
N ASN A 136 -7.06 1.07 7.32
CA ASN A 136 -6.44 1.78 8.43
C ASN A 136 -6.51 0.92 9.71
N LYS A 137 -5.35 0.57 10.27
CA LYS A 137 -5.21 -0.30 11.44
C LYS A 137 -5.82 -1.70 11.28
N ALA A 138 -5.87 -2.24 10.06
CA ALA A 138 -6.21 -3.65 9.86
C ALA A 138 -5.10 -4.53 10.49
N ASP A 139 -5.46 -5.55 11.28
CA ASP A 139 -4.53 -6.33 12.08
C ASP A 139 -4.75 -7.84 11.88
N VAL A 140 -3.77 -8.50 11.29
CA VAL A 140 -3.72 -9.96 11.22
C VAL A 140 -2.59 -10.44 12.11
N THR A 141 -2.94 -10.79 13.34
CA THR A 141 -1.97 -11.14 14.37
C THR A 141 -2.43 -12.34 15.17
N ALA A 142 -1.59 -13.38 15.16
CA ALA A 142 -1.78 -14.67 15.82
C ALA A 142 -1.53 -14.68 17.34
N ILE A 143 -1.78 -13.57 18.04
CA ILE A 143 -1.45 -13.46 19.46
C ILE A 143 -2.71 -13.68 20.29
N ASP A 144 -2.94 -14.95 20.64
CA ASP A 144 -3.84 -15.30 21.73
C ASP A 144 -3.08 -16.19 22.73
N GLY A 145 -2.67 -15.56 23.84
CA GLY A 145 -2.20 -16.24 25.05
C GLY A 145 -0.91 -17.06 24.93
N GLY A 146 -0.04 -16.79 23.94
CA GLY A 146 1.23 -17.50 23.79
C GLY A 146 1.12 -18.89 23.13
N ARG A 147 0.02 -19.19 22.45
CA ARG A 147 -0.16 -20.49 21.73
C ARG A 147 0.38 -20.55 20.31
N GLY A 148 1.04 -19.50 19.80
CA GLY A 148 1.85 -19.56 18.57
C GLY A 148 1.20 -20.10 17.30
N SER A 149 -0.12 -20.05 17.21
CA SER A 149 -0.82 -20.49 16.00
C SER A 149 -0.95 -19.29 15.08
N ALA A 150 -0.12 -19.26 14.03
CA ALA A 150 -0.13 -18.27 12.96
C ALA A 150 -1.54 -18.03 12.40
N ALA A 151 -1.87 -16.81 12.03
CA ALA A 151 -3.16 -16.48 11.41
C ALA A 151 -3.07 -16.74 9.89
N ASN A 152 -2.71 -17.98 9.53
CA ASN A 152 -2.46 -18.33 8.14
C ASN A 152 -3.74 -18.22 7.32
N ASN A 153 -3.63 -17.75 6.07
CA ASN A 153 -4.78 -17.55 5.18
C ASN A 153 -5.86 -16.62 5.77
N ALA A 154 -5.47 -15.73 6.69
CA ALA A 154 -6.40 -14.78 7.29
C ALA A 154 -6.58 -13.54 6.41
N ILE A 155 -7.80 -13.02 6.36
CA ILE A 155 -8.17 -11.85 5.57
C ILE A 155 -8.81 -10.83 6.50
N ALA A 156 -8.13 -9.72 6.76
CA ALA A 156 -8.65 -8.56 7.47
C ALA A 156 -8.77 -7.38 6.49
N ILE A 157 -9.99 -6.97 6.16
CA ILE A 157 -10.24 -5.86 5.25
C ILE A 157 -11.18 -4.86 5.94
N GLY A 158 -10.69 -3.65 6.19
CA GLY A 158 -11.48 -2.57 6.78
C GLY A 158 -10.73 -1.81 7.89
N ASN A 159 -11.34 -0.72 8.34
CA ASN A 159 -10.78 0.09 9.42
C ASN A 159 -10.84 -0.67 10.74
N GLN A 160 -9.71 -0.93 11.39
CA GLN A 160 -9.63 -1.72 12.63
C GLN A 160 -10.22 -3.13 12.50
N ALA A 161 -10.15 -3.75 11.31
CA ALA A 161 -10.49 -5.15 11.14
C ALA A 161 -9.38 -6.02 11.76
N THR A 162 -9.72 -6.95 12.65
CA THR A 162 -8.78 -7.83 13.33
C THR A 162 -9.11 -9.30 13.06
N VAL A 163 -8.10 -10.10 12.70
CA VAL A 163 -8.19 -11.56 12.63
C VAL A 163 -7.08 -12.16 13.48
N ARG A 164 -7.44 -13.08 14.39
CA ARG A 164 -6.48 -13.68 15.33
C ARG A 164 -6.11 -15.13 15.05
N ARG A 165 -6.82 -15.80 14.14
CA ARG A 165 -6.68 -17.23 13.87
C ARG A 165 -6.72 -17.53 12.38
N SER A 166 -6.25 -18.72 12.02
CA SER A 166 -6.17 -19.19 10.63
C SER A 166 -7.53 -19.26 9.93
N ASN A 167 -7.48 -19.19 8.60
CA ASN A 167 -8.59 -19.43 7.68
C ASN A 167 -9.84 -18.59 8.03
N SER A 168 -9.62 -17.38 8.51
CA SER A 168 -10.69 -16.53 9.04
C SER A 168 -10.73 -15.19 8.33
N ILE A 169 -11.94 -14.64 8.24
CA ILE A 169 -12.22 -13.45 7.44
C ILE A 169 -12.88 -12.42 8.35
N SER A 170 -12.30 -11.22 8.40
CA SER A 170 -12.89 -10.02 8.99
C SER A 170 -13.06 -8.97 7.91
N LEU A 171 -14.29 -8.63 7.55
CA LEU A 171 -14.59 -7.62 6.55
C LEU A 171 -15.45 -6.50 7.12
N GLY A 172 -14.90 -5.29 7.20
CA GLY A 172 -15.56 -4.06 7.60
C GLY A 172 -14.91 -3.35 8.79
N LYS A 173 -15.61 -2.40 9.40
CA LYS A 173 -15.04 -1.52 10.43
C LYS A 173 -15.14 -2.15 11.82
N GLY A 174 -14.04 -2.26 12.56
CA GLY A 174 -14.03 -2.74 13.95
C GLY A 174 -14.49 -4.19 14.09
N VAL A 175 -14.25 -5.01 13.06
CA VAL A 175 -14.63 -6.43 13.06
C VAL A 175 -13.53 -7.24 13.73
N ASP A 176 -13.88 -8.00 14.75
CA ASP A 176 -12.94 -8.84 15.49
C ASP A 176 -13.28 -10.33 15.38
N THR A 177 -12.48 -11.07 14.61
CA THR A 177 -12.60 -12.53 14.46
C THR A 177 -11.50 -13.23 15.25
N ALA A 178 -11.86 -13.70 16.44
CA ALA A 178 -10.97 -14.44 17.33
C ALA A 178 -11.01 -15.96 17.11
N GLY A 179 -12.05 -16.48 16.45
CA GLY A 179 -12.21 -17.90 16.14
C GLY A 179 -11.46 -18.31 14.88
N GLU A 180 -10.98 -19.56 14.85
CA GLU A 180 -10.46 -20.21 13.64
C GLU A 180 -11.60 -20.59 12.69
N ASN A 181 -11.34 -20.65 11.38
CA ASN A 181 -12.32 -21.06 10.36
C ASN A 181 -13.64 -20.26 10.45
N SER A 182 -13.54 -18.97 10.76
CA SER A 182 -14.69 -18.11 11.08
C SER A 182 -14.80 -16.93 10.11
N VAL A 183 -16.03 -16.48 9.87
CA VAL A 183 -16.32 -15.40 8.92
C VAL A 183 -17.10 -14.31 9.64
N SER A 184 -16.55 -13.09 9.64
CA SER A 184 -17.18 -11.92 10.24
C SER A 184 -17.27 -10.79 9.22
N ILE A 185 -18.47 -10.29 8.96
CA ILE A 185 -18.70 -9.27 7.91
C ILE A 185 -19.66 -8.19 8.43
N GLY A 186 -19.21 -6.95 8.57
CA GLY A 186 -20.04 -5.83 8.99
C GLY A 186 -19.30 -4.76 9.78
N VAL A 187 -19.94 -4.23 10.84
CA VAL A 187 -19.39 -3.12 11.63
C VAL A 187 -19.48 -3.47 13.11
N ASN A 188 -18.37 -3.34 13.84
CA ASN A 188 -18.28 -3.59 15.28
C ASN A 188 -18.73 -5.02 15.65
N ILE A 189 -18.21 -6.02 14.95
CA ILE A 189 -18.55 -7.43 15.18
C ILE A 189 -17.58 -8.07 16.16
N GLN A 190 -18.08 -9.00 16.97
CA GLN A 190 -17.25 -9.88 17.80
C GLN A 190 -17.60 -11.35 17.53
N SER A 191 -16.64 -12.09 16.95
CA SER A 191 -16.70 -13.55 16.77
C SER A 191 -15.68 -14.24 17.67
N ALA A 192 -16.12 -14.73 18.81
CA ALA A 192 -15.23 -15.14 19.90
C ALA A 192 -14.59 -16.53 19.71
N LYS A 193 -15.25 -17.41 18.94
CA LYS A 193 -14.94 -18.85 18.92
C LYS A 193 -15.02 -19.44 17.51
N ASN A 194 -14.42 -20.61 17.38
CA ASN A 194 -14.16 -21.27 16.11
C ASN A 194 -15.44 -21.64 15.35
N ASN A 195 -15.29 -21.78 14.02
CA ASN A 195 -16.32 -22.26 13.10
C ASN A 195 -17.61 -21.42 13.13
N SER A 196 -17.49 -20.10 13.36
CA SER A 196 -18.65 -19.22 13.51
C SER A 196 -18.83 -18.28 12.33
N ILE A 197 -20.07 -17.89 12.05
CA ILE A 197 -20.43 -16.92 11.01
C ILE A 197 -21.15 -15.76 11.69
N THR A 198 -20.61 -14.55 11.57
CA THR A 198 -21.21 -13.36 12.18
C THR A 198 -21.33 -12.26 11.14
N ILE A 199 -22.54 -11.87 10.79
CA ILE A 199 -22.78 -10.91 9.72
C ILE A 199 -23.75 -9.85 10.22
N GLY A 200 -23.36 -8.58 10.18
CA GLY A 200 -24.22 -7.46 10.57
C GLY A 200 -23.53 -6.42 11.46
N GLN A 201 -24.19 -5.29 11.67
CA GLN A 201 -23.68 -4.27 12.59
C GLN A 201 -23.92 -4.69 14.04
N ASN A 202 -22.90 -4.65 14.90
CA ASN A 202 -22.94 -5.12 16.28
C ASN A 202 -23.39 -6.59 16.46
N ALA A 203 -23.28 -7.42 15.42
CA ALA A 203 -23.59 -8.84 15.53
C ALA A 203 -22.52 -9.56 16.38
N LYS A 204 -22.94 -10.60 17.12
CA LYS A 204 -22.10 -11.31 18.07
C LYS A 204 -22.29 -12.82 18.03
N THR A 205 -21.17 -13.54 18.02
CA THR A 205 -21.10 -14.98 18.26
C THR A 205 -20.18 -15.26 19.44
N SER A 206 -20.71 -15.90 20.49
CA SER A 206 -19.95 -16.12 21.74
C SER A 206 -19.38 -17.53 21.87
N GLN A 207 -19.89 -18.50 21.10
CA GLN A 207 -19.54 -19.92 21.22
C GLN A 207 -19.17 -20.54 19.88
N GLU A 208 -18.64 -21.76 19.92
CA GLU A 208 -18.25 -22.49 18.72
C GLU A 208 -19.46 -22.85 17.85
N ARG A 209 -19.23 -22.90 16.54
CA ARG A 209 -20.22 -23.36 15.55
C ARG A 209 -21.50 -22.53 15.56
N THR A 210 -21.39 -21.23 15.79
CA THR A 210 -22.56 -20.35 15.89
C THR A 210 -22.74 -19.50 14.65
N ILE A 211 -23.99 -19.15 14.36
CA ILE A 211 -24.35 -18.29 13.23
C ILE A 211 -25.17 -17.13 13.78
N ALA A 212 -24.71 -15.89 13.61
CA ALA A 212 -25.47 -14.68 13.90
C ALA A 212 -25.52 -13.81 12.65
N ILE A 213 -26.71 -13.61 12.08
CA ILE A 213 -26.90 -12.85 10.84
C ILE A 213 -27.98 -11.79 11.08
N GLY A 214 -27.60 -10.52 11.12
CA GLY A 214 -28.49 -9.38 11.33
C GLY A 214 -27.83 -8.30 12.19
N ALA A 215 -28.32 -7.06 12.09
CA ALA A 215 -27.88 -6.01 13.00
C ALA A 215 -28.27 -6.38 14.44
N TYR A 216 -27.33 -6.33 15.38
CA TYR A 216 -27.52 -6.73 16.78
C TYR A 216 -27.92 -8.19 17.01
N ALA A 217 -27.73 -9.09 16.03
CA ALA A 217 -27.96 -10.52 16.22
C ALA A 217 -26.97 -11.09 17.25
N ASP A 218 -27.45 -11.91 18.19
CA ASP A 218 -26.66 -12.47 19.31
C ASP A 218 -26.90 -13.99 19.42
N ALA A 219 -25.91 -14.76 18.97
CA ALA A 219 -25.87 -16.21 19.10
C ALA A 219 -24.88 -16.59 20.22
N ASN A 220 -25.41 -16.98 21.38
CA ASN A 220 -24.61 -17.09 22.61
C ASN A 220 -24.25 -18.52 23.02
N SER A 221 -24.86 -19.55 22.42
CA SER A 221 -24.68 -20.94 22.84
C SER A 221 -24.09 -21.83 21.74
N ASP A 222 -23.41 -22.93 22.10
CA ASP A 222 -22.82 -23.84 21.09
C ASP A 222 -23.86 -24.31 20.07
N ARG A 223 -23.48 -24.27 18.78
CA ARG A 223 -24.32 -24.69 17.66
C ARG A 223 -25.64 -23.93 17.54
N THR A 224 -25.65 -22.66 17.92
CA THR A 224 -26.84 -21.78 17.75
C THR A 224 -26.87 -21.06 16.42
N VAL A 225 -28.09 -20.71 16.01
CA VAL A 225 -28.35 -19.85 14.87
C VAL A 225 -29.26 -18.71 15.33
N ALA A 226 -28.89 -17.46 15.07
CA ALA A 226 -29.72 -16.28 15.28
C ALA A 226 -29.77 -15.51 13.96
N ILE A 227 -30.93 -15.46 13.31
CA ILE A 227 -31.09 -14.78 12.02
C ILE A 227 -32.21 -13.74 12.13
N GLY A 228 -31.87 -12.49 11.85
CA GLY A 228 -32.75 -11.33 11.96
C GLY A 228 -32.08 -10.19 12.74
N ALA A 229 -32.57 -8.96 12.53
CA ALA A 229 -32.17 -7.85 13.38
C ALA A 229 -32.61 -8.12 14.82
N GLU A 230 -31.69 -7.96 15.78
CA GLU A 230 -31.91 -8.19 17.22
C GLU A 230 -32.29 -9.65 17.60
N ALA A 231 -32.14 -10.60 16.68
CA ALA A 231 -32.40 -12.02 16.95
C ALA A 231 -31.46 -12.54 18.04
N LYS A 232 -32.00 -13.29 19.00
CA LYS A 232 -31.27 -13.83 20.15
C LYS A 232 -31.47 -15.33 20.26
N ALA A 233 -30.37 -16.08 20.19
CA ALA A 233 -30.37 -17.53 20.36
C ALA A 233 -29.46 -17.93 21.52
N TYR A 234 -30.08 -18.36 22.62
CA TYR A 234 -29.40 -18.73 23.87
C TYR A 234 -29.50 -20.23 24.19
N GLY A 235 -30.34 -20.99 23.49
CA GLY A 235 -30.43 -22.45 23.67
C GLY A 235 -29.34 -23.16 22.89
N SER A 236 -28.57 -24.07 23.50
CA SER A 236 -27.62 -24.86 22.70
C SER A 236 -28.37 -25.66 21.62
N LYS A 237 -27.85 -25.65 20.39
CA LYS A 237 -28.48 -26.30 19.22
C LYS A 237 -29.86 -25.75 18.85
N SER A 238 -30.15 -24.47 19.16
CA SER A 238 -31.40 -23.79 18.78
C SER A 238 -31.25 -22.82 17.61
N ILE A 239 -32.39 -22.44 17.02
CA ILE A 239 -32.56 -21.37 16.03
C ILE A 239 -33.49 -20.32 16.65
#